data_AF-A0A3P7HZH8-F1
#
_entry.id   AF-A0A3P7HZH8-F1
#
_cell.length_a   1.000
_cell.length_b   1.000
_cell.length_c   1.000
_cell.angle_alpha   90.00
_cell.angle_beta   90.00
_cell.angle_gamma   90.00
#
_symmetry.space_group_name_H-M   'P 1'
#
loop_
_entity.id
_entity.type
_entity.pdbx_description
1 polymer ?
#
loop_
_entity_poly.entity_id
_entity_poly.type
_entity_poly.pdbx_seq_one_letter_code
_entity_poly.pdbx_strand_id
1 'polypeptide(L)'
;LFSFTFIAIFRPYTYQQHVKCISENQKYGSKNYIEKEAKGEVKQNAWCEQVERAIEFVKEPKLKSLLKNIQGYSNIPRKEAKFINFLTNSCRIRDTSLCKMAWKAIADEAEKLKKEEEAKKEENVKKAKEADLVLLL
;
A
#
# COMPACT_ATOMS: atom_id res chain seq x y z
N LEU A 1 1.09 -9.79 45.15
CA LEU A 1 1.73 -8.63 44.51
C LEU A 1 1.16 -8.49 43.09
N PHE A 2 0.01 -7.84 42.96
CA PHE A 2 -0.67 -7.62 41.68
C PHE A 2 -0.08 -6.35 41.05
N SER A 3 0.86 -6.48 40.13
CA SER A 3 1.32 -5.36 39.30
C SER A 3 0.26 -5.03 38.25
N PHE A 4 -0.78 -4.32 38.68
CA PHE A 4 -1.81 -3.73 37.83
C PHE A 4 -1.42 -2.30 37.45
N THR A 5 -0.46 -2.14 36.52
CA THR A 5 -0.21 -0.85 35.86
C THR A 5 0.38 -1.06 34.47
N PHE A 6 -0.44 -1.52 33.53
CA PHE A 6 -0.22 -1.23 32.11
C PHE A 6 -1.23 -0.18 31.66
N ILE A 7 -1.21 0.97 32.33
CA ILE A 7 -1.68 2.21 31.71
C ILE A 7 -0.63 2.48 30.63
N ALA A 8 -1.03 2.47 29.36
CA ALA A 8 -0.19 2.97 28.28
C ALA A 8 0.09 4.44 28.57
N ILE A 9 1.16 4.72 29.32
CA ILE A 9 1.66 6.07 29.57
C ILE A 9 2.09 6.58 28.21
N PHE A 10 1.27 7.44 27.62
CA PHE A 10 1.64 8.18 26.42
C PHE A 10 2.78 9.11 26.80
N ARG A 11 4.03 8.63 26.65
CA ARG A 11 5.21 9.42 26.95
C ARG A 11 5.36 10.49 25.86
N PRO A 12 5.90 11.68 26.18
CA PRO A 12 6.07 12.76 25.20
C PRO A 12 6.91 12.41 23.97
N TYR A 13 7.58 11.26 23.95
CA TYR A 13 8.47 10.80 22.88
C TYR A 13 7.88 9.64 22.06
N THR A 14 6.80 9.00 22.53
CA THR A 14 6.19 7.82 21.87
C THR A 14 5.14 8.17 20.83
N TYR A 15 4.83 9.46 20.62
CA TYR A 15 3.83 9.90 19.64
C TYR A 15 4.19 9.51 18.21
N GLN A 16 5.49 9.47 17.88
CA GLN A 16 5.96 9.05 16.55
C GLN A 16 5.60 7.60 16.22
N GLN A 17 5.47 6.76 17.25
CA GLN A 17 5.13 5.35 17.12
C GLN A 17 3.62 5.10 17.16
N HIS A 18 2.83 6.06 17.69
CA HIS A 18 1.38 5.97 17.82
C HIS A 18 0.65 6.65 16.65
N VAL A 19 1.08 6.34 15.43
CA VAL A 19 0.46 6.83 14.18
C VAL A 19 -0.78 6.04 13.75
N LYS A 20 -1.09 4.94 14.45
CA LYS A 20 -2.27 4.09 14.19
C LYS A 20 -3.12 3.98 15.44
N CYS A 21 -4.45 4.04 15.28
CA CYS A 21 -5.39 3.80 16.36
C CYS A 21 -5.44 2.30 16.68
N ILE A 22 -5.41 1.97 17.98
CA ILE A 22 -5.58 0.59 18.45
C ILE A 22 -7.09 0.28 18.46
N SER A 23 -7.50 -0.84 17.85
CA SER A 23 -8.91 -1.26 17.90
C SER A 23 -9.30 -1.83 19.26
N GLU A 24 -10.57 -1.71 19.63
CA GLU A 24 -11.08 -2.20 20.92
C GLU A 24 -10.82 -3.71 21.11
N ASN A 25 -11.03 -4.50 20.06
CA ASN A 25 -10.71 -5.93 20.06
C ASN A 25 -9.21 -6.24 20.16
N GLN A 26 -8.30 -5.36 19.74
CA GLN A 26 -6.86 -5.57 19.99
C GLN A 26 -6.48 -5.27 21.44
N LYS A 27 -7.20 -4.37 22.11
CA LYS A 27 -6.94 -4.00 23.50
C LYS A 27 -7.61 -4.92 24.51
N TYR A 28 -8.82 -5.40 24.20
CA TYR A 28 -9.66 -6.20 25.11
C TYR A 28 -10.08 -7.56 24.53
N GLY A 29 -9.58 -7.93 23.35
CA GLY A 29 -9.93 -9.19 22.71
C GLY A 29 -9.49 -10.42 23.49
N SER A 30 -10.30 -11.46 23.41
CA SER A 30 -9.99 -12.79 23.91
C SER A 30 -8.66 -13.32 23.35
N LYS A 31 -7.95 -14.16 24.12
CA LYS A 31 -6.60 -14.71 23.84
C LYS A 31 -6.42 -15.41 22.47
N ASN A 32 -7.49 -15.64 21.73
CA ASN A 32 -7.51 -16.24 20.39
C ASN A 32 -7.81 -15.23 19.26
N TYR A 33 -7.70 -13.91 19.50
CA TYR A 33 -7.94 -12.91 18.45
C TYR A 33 -6.82 -12.95 17.39
N ILE A 34 -7.17 -13.42 16.20
CA ILE A 34 -6.32 -13.31 15.02
C ILE A 34 -6.55 -11.91 14.46
N GLU A 35 -5.53 -11.07 14.55
CA GLU A 35 -5.52 -9.75 13.94
C GLU A 35 -5.68 -9.91 12.43
N LYS A 36 -6.87 -9.62 11.92
CA LYS A 36 -7.11 -9.56 10.49
C LYS A 36 -6.55 -8.24 9.99
N GLU A 37 -5.57 -8.31 9.11
CA GLU A 37 -5.06 -7.11 8.42
C GLU A 37 -6.22 -6.32 7.82
N ALA A 38 -6.26 -5.02 8.08
CA ALA A 38 -7.33 -4.17 7.59
C ALA A 38 -7.28 -4.16 6.05
N LYS A 39 -8.40 -4.53 5.40
CA LYS A 39 -8.52 -4.55 3.92
C LYS A 39 -8.08 -3.22 3.25
N GLY A 40 -8.16 -2.10 3.98
CA GLY A 40 -7.71 -0.80 3.50
C GLY A 40 -6.19 -0.66 3.44
N GLU A 41 -5.48 -1.24 4.42
CA GLU A 41 -4.02 -1.20 4.55
C GLU A 41 -3.34 -2.07 3.50
N VAL A 42 -3.88 -3.28 3.25
CA VAL A 42 -3.41 -4.15 2.15
C VAL A 42 -3.47 -3.42 0.81
N LYS A 43 -4.59 -2.73 0.53
CA LYS A 43 -4.74 -1.93 -0.69
C LYS A 43 -3.84 -0.69 -0.74
N GLN A 44 -3.36 -0.22 0.41
CA GLN A 44 -2.45 0.92 0.49
C GLN A 44 -1.00 0.46 0.25
N ASN A 45 -0.60 -0.66 0.87
CA ASN A 45 0.70 -1.28 0.66
C ASN A 45 0.91 -1.66 -0.81
N ALA A 46 -0.10 -2.27 -1.45
CA ALA A 46 -0.05 -2.61 -2.88
C ALA A 46 0.13 -1.37 -3.77
N TRP A 47 -0.44 -0.22 -3.37
CA TRP A 47 -0.27 1.04 -4.09
C TRP A 47 1.15 1.60 -3.90
N CYS A 48 1.71 1.54 -2.70
CA CYS A 48 3.09 1.95 -2.44
C CYS A 48 4.09 1.08 -3.23
N GLU A 49 3.83 -0.23 -3.33
CA GLU A 49 4.63 -1.15 -4.14
C GLU A 49 4.59 -0.80 -5.64
N GLN A 50 3.42 -0.40 -6.16
CA GLN A 50 3.29 0.08 -7.53
C GLN A 50 4.12 1.34 -7.79
N VAL A 51 4.21 2.25 -6.81
CA VAL A 51 5.06 3.44 -6.91
C VAL A 51 6.54 3.04 -6.96
N GLU A 52 6.96 2.06 -6.16
CA GLU A 52 8.33 1.55 -6.18
C GLU A 52 8.70 0.95 -7.54
N ARG A 53 7.84 0.10 -8.12
CA ARG A 53 8.06 -0.44 -9.47
C ARG A 53 8.09 0.67 -10.52
N ALA A 54 7.21 1.66 -10.43
CA ALA A 54 7.22 2.80 -11.34
C ALA A 54 8.56 3.58 -11.32
N ILE A 55 9.25 3.66 -10.17
CA ILE A 55 10.58 4.29 -10.06
C ILE A 55 11.63 3.55 -10.90
N GLU A 56 11.52 2.23 -11.04
CA GLU A 56 12.45 1.41 -11.81
C GLU A 56 12.27 1.61 -13.32
N PHE A 57 11.01 1.66 -13.78
CA PHE A 57 10.67 1.78 -15.21
C PHE A 57 10.80 3.19 -15.77
N VAL A 58 10.67 4.22 -14.94
CA VAL A 58 10.76 5.62 -15.40
C VAL A 58 12.18 5.98 -15.82
N LYS A 59 12.33 6.37 -17.10
CA LYS A 59 13.59 6.80 -17.72
C LYS A 59 13.92 8.27 -17.46
N GLU A 60 12.91 9.11 -17.31
CA GLU A 60 13.07 10.56 -17.10
C GLU A 60 13.63 10.86 -15.70
N PRO A 61 14.79 11.53 -15.57
CA PRO A 61 15.46 11.71 -14.29
C PRO A 61 14.67 12.60 -13.33
N LYS A 62 14.04 13.67 -13.84
CA LYS A 62 13.19 14.56 -13.04
C LYS A 62 11.98 13.83 -12.46
N LEU A 63 11.37 12.97 -13.28
CA LEU A 63 10.21 12.18 -12.89
C LEU A 63 10.60 11.11 -11.85
N LYS A 64 11.75 10.46 -12.03
CA LYS A 64 12.29 9.49 -11.09
C LYS A 64 12.59 10.11 -9.73
N SER A 65 13.18 11.30 -9.69
CA SER A 65 13.44 12.04 -8.46
C SER A 65 12.15 12.40 -7.71
N LEU A 66 11.09 12.78 -8.45
CA LEU A 66 9.78 13.00 -7.86
C LEU A 66 9.21 11.72 -7.23
N LEU A 67 9.20 10.61 -7.98
CA LEU A 67 8.64 9.36 -7.47
C LEU A 67 9.40 8.85 -6.23
N LYS A 68 10.73 9.00 -6.20
CA LYS A 68 11.54 8.71 -5.00
C LYS A 68 11.18 9.59 -3.80
N ASN A 69 10.87 10.86 -4.01
CA ASN A 69 10.41 11.73 -2.93
C ASN A 69 9.08 11.23 -2.35
N ILE A 70 8.17 10.80 -3.22
CA ILE A 70 6.83 10.32 -2.82
C ILE A 70 6.89 8.94 -2.16
N GLN A 71 7.87 8.09 -2.50
CA GLN A 71 8.05 6.76 -1.90
C GLN A 71 8.17 6.79 -0.37
N GLY A 72 8.70 7.87 0.21
CA GLY A 72 8.84 8.01 1.67
C GLY A 72 7.50 8.14 2.42
N TYR A 73 6.38 8.32 1.72
CA TYR A 73 5.06 8.45 2.33
C TYR A 73 4.31 7.12 2.32
N SER A 74 3.80 6.69 3.48
CA SER A 74 2.97 5.47 3.58
C SER A 74 1.52 5.68 3.14
N ASN A 75 1.07 6.93 3.00
CA ASN A 75 -0.32 7.29 2.67
C ASN A 75 -0.41 8.13 1.39
N ILE A 76 0.06 7.55 0.28
CA ILE A 76 0.00 8.21 -1.04
C ILE A 76 -1.45 8.16 -1.56
N PRO A 77 -2.03 9.28 -2.03
CA PRO A 77 -3.39 9.30 -2.56
C PRO A 77 -3.55 8.46 -3.83
N ARG A 78 -4.63 7.68 -3.90
CA ARG A 78 -4.98 6.79 -5.03
C ARG A 78 -5.96 7.40 -6.04
N LYS A 79 -6.25 8.69 -5.96
CA LYS A 79 -7.12 9.39 -6.90
C LYS A 79 -6.31 10.52 -7.54
N GLU A 80 -6.33 10.63 -8.86
CA GLU A 80 -5.52 11.60 -9.61
C GLU A 80 -5.61 13.02 -9.06
N ALA A 81 -6.83 13.56 -8.91
CA ALA A 81 -7.01 14.92 -8.40
C ALA A 81 -6.44 15.11 -6.99
N LYS A 82 -6.55 14.10 -6.12
CA LYS A 82 -6.00 14.14 -4.77
C LYS A 82 -4.48 13.97 -4.76
N PHE A 83 -3.96 13.17 -5.69
CA PHE A 83 -2.53 12.98 -5.90
C PHE A 83 -1.87 14.27 -6.38
N ILE A 84 -2.44 14.94 -7.39
CA ILE A 84 -1.95 16.23 -7.88
C ILE A 84 -1.96 17.25 -6.74
N ASN A 85 -3.06 17.36 -5.98
CA ASN A 85 -3.13 18.27 -4.83
C ASN A 85 -2.09 17.93 -3.74
N PHE A 86 -1.82 16.65 -3.51
CA PHE A 86 -0.78 16.20 -2.59
C PHE A 86 0.61 16.62 -3.08
N LEU A 87 0.92 16.46 -4.36
CA LEU A 87 2.21 16.92 -4.91
C LEU A 87 2.36 18.43 -4.84
N THR A 88 1.28 19.18 -5.09
CA THR A 88 1.31 20.64 -5.02
C THR A 88 1.49 21.15 -3.59
N ASN A 89 0.83 20.53 -2.61
CA ASN A 89 0.89 20.99 -1.22
C ASN A 89 2.08 20.41 -0.45
N SER A 90 2.23 19.08 -0.45
CA SER A 90 3.24 18.36 0.34
C SER A 90 4.61 18.38 -0.33
N CYS A 91 4.68 18.15 -1.65
CA CYS A 91 5.95 18.17 -2.39
C CYS A 91 6.31 19.55 -2.97
N ARG A 92 5.40 20.56 -2.87
CA ARG A 92 5.57 21.93 -3.40
C ARG A 92 5.84 21.99 -4.90
N ILE A 93 5.27 21.07 -5.68
CA ILE A 93 5.44 21.01 -7.13
C ILE A 93 4.28 21.71 -7.83
N ARG A 94 4.62 22.76 -8.58
CA ARG A 94 3.65 23.56 -9.34
C ARG A 94 3.47 23.06 -10.78
N ASP A 95 4.42 22.29 -11.29
CA ASP A 95 4.38 21.74 -12.65
C ASP A 95 3.32 20.65 -12.78
N THR A 96 2.11 21.05 -13.16
CA THR A 96 0.96 20.15 -13.28
C THR A 96 1.17 19.07 -14.35
N SER A 97 1.92 19.38 -15.42
CA SER A 97 2.26 18.40 -16.47
C SER A 97 3.10 17.27 -15.89
N LEU A 98 4.09 17.60 -15.07
CA LEU A 98 4.97 16.64 -14.42
C LEU A 98 4.20 15.77 -13.41
N CYS A 99 3.28 16.36 -12.65
CA CYS A 99 2.38 15.61 -11.75
C CYS A 99 1.50 14.61 -12.50
N LYS A 100 0.95 15.00 -13.66
CA LYS A 100 0.15 14.10 -14.51
C LYS A 100 0.99 12.98 -15.13
N MET A 101 2.22 13.28 -15.56
CA MET A 101 3.15 12.25 -16.05
C MET A 101 3.50 11.25 -14.94
N ALA A 102 3.72 11.72 -13.72
CA ALA A 102 4.00 10.85 -12.57
C ALA A 102 2.81 9.94 -12.27
N TRP A 103 1.60 10.51 -12.23
CA TRP A 103 0.38 9.75 -12.06
C TRP A 103 0.20 8.69 -13.15
N LYS A 104 0.39 9.06 -14.42
CA LYS A 104 0.29 8.15 -15.55
C LYS A 104 1.29 6.98 -15.46
N ALA A 105 2.55 7.26 -15.11
CA ALA A 105 3.56 6.22 -14.95
C ALA A 105 3.18 5.19 -13.88
N ILE A 106 2.64 5.63 -12.75
CA ILE A 106 2.17 4.73 -11.68
C ILE A 106 0.92 3.95 -12.14
N ALA A 107 -0.03 4.62 -12.80
CA ALA A 107 -1.26 4.00 -13.28
C ALA A 107 -1.00 2.93 -14.35
N ASP A 108 -0.10 3.20 -15.30
CA ASP A 108 0.28 2.27 -16.36
C ASP A 108 0.91 0.99 -15.76
N GLU A 109 1.78 1.13 -14.75
CA GLU A 109 2.32 -0.04 -14.04
C GLU A 109 1.25 -0.77 -13.23
N ALA A 110 0.37 -0.04 -12.52
CA ALA A 110 -0.74 -0.64 -11.79
C ALA A 110 -1.66 -1.49 -12.68
N GLU A 111 -1.90 -1.07 -13.93
CA GLU A 111 -2.67 -1.84 -14.90
C GLU A 111 -1.93 -3.09 -15.39
N LYS A 112 -0.62 -3.01 -15.62
CA LYS A 112 0.19 -4.18 -16.00
C LYS A 112 0.16 -5.25 -14.92
N LEU A 113 0.30 -4.86 -13.66
CA LEU A 113 0.27 -5.82 -12.55
C LEU A 113 -1.07 -6.52 -12.40
N LYS A 114 -2.18 -5.80 -12.60
CA LYS A 114 -3.51 -6.41 -12.58
C LYS A 114 -3.66 -7.46 -13.68
N LYS A 115 -3.17 -7.16 -14.89
CA LYS A 115 -3.20 -8.11 -16.01
C LYS A 115 -2.35 -9.36 -15.72
N GLU A 116 -1.18 -9.19 -15.10
CA GLU A 116 -0.32 -10.32 -14.70
C GLU A 116 -0.95 -11.16 -13.57
N GLU A 117 -1.60 -10.54 -12.60
CA GLU A 117 -2.31 -11.24 -11.52
C GLU A 117 -3.53 -12.01 -12.05
N GLU A 118 -4.26 -11.45 -13.00
CA GLU A 118 -5.39 -12.09 -13.67
C GLU A 118 -4.92 -13.32 -14.48
N ALA A 119 -3.85 -13.18 -15.26
CA ALA A 119 -3.26 -14.29 -16.02
C ALA A 119 -2.77 -15.44 -15.10
N LYS A 120 -2.12 -15.11 -13.98
CA LYS A 120 -1.67 -16.12 -13.00
C LYS A 120 -2.84 -16.83 -12.31
N LYS A 121 -3.92 -16.12 -12.00
CA LYS A 121 -5.14 -16.73 -11.45
C LYS A 121 -5.79 -17.69 -12.44
N GLU A 122 -5.85 -17.32 -13.71
CA GLU A 122 -6.39 -18.18 -14.76
C GLU A 122 -5.55 -19.45 -14.95
N GLU A 123 -4.21 -19.35 -14.92
CA GLU A 123 -3.33 -20.52 -14.96
C GLU A 123 -3.48 -21.43 -13.73
N ASN A 124 -3.60 -20.84 -12.54
CA ASN A 124 -3.74 -21.63 -11.31
C ASN A 124 -5.10 -22.35 -11.24
N VAL A 125 -6.16 -21.74 -11.77
CA VAL A 125 -7.48 -22.37 -11.90
C VAL A 125 -7.45 -23.51 -12.94
N LYS A 126 -6.70 -23.36 -14.04
CA LYS A 126 -6.51 -24.43 -15.02
C LYS A 126 -5.74 -25.62 -14.42
N LYS A 127 -4.63 -25.35 -13.73
CA LYS A 127 -3.85 -26.40 -13.03
C LYS A 127 -4.65 -27.12 -11.93
N ALA A 128 -5.48 -26.39 -11.19
CA ALA A 128 -6.33 -26.99 -10.17
C ALA A 128 -7.39 -27.92 -10.79
N LYS A 129 -8.00 -27.53 -11.91
CA LYS A 129 -8.96 -28.39 -12.64
C LYS A 129 -8.30 -29.60 -13.28
N GLU A 130 -7.08 -29.43 -13.81
CA GLU A 130 -6.30 -30.53 -14.39
C GLU A 130 -5.85 -31.53 -13.31
N ALA A 131 -5.43 -31.04 -12.14
CA ALA A 131 -5.10 -31.90 -10.99
C ALA A 131 -6.33 -32.66 -10.46
N ASP A 132 -7.50 -32.02 -10.39
CA ASP A 132 -8.76 -32.69 -9.99
C ASP A 132 -9.18 -33.77 -11.01
N LEU A 133 -8.96 -33.53 -12.30
CA LEU A 133 -9.27 -34.50 -13.37
C LEU A 133 -8.32 -35.71 -13.34
N VAL A 134 -7.04 -35.51 -13.00
CA VAL A 134 -6.03 -36.57 -12.87
C VAL A 134 -6.26 -37.45 -11.64
N LEU A 135 -6.87 -36.92 -10.57
CA LEU A 135 -7.19 -37.71 -9.37
C LEU A 135 -8.43 -38.63 -9.56
N LEU A 136 -9.22 -38.37 -10.60
CA LEU A 136 -10.46 -39.10 -10.93
C LEU A 136 -10.25 -40.23 -11.96
N LEU A 137 -9.05 -40.36 -12.52
CA LEU A 137 -8.63 -41.43 -13.45
C LEU A 137 -7.70 -42.42 -12.75
#